data_AF-D4H8G0-F1
#
_entry.id   AF-D4H8G0-F1
#
_cell.length_a   1.000
_cell.length_b   1.000
_cell.length_c   1.000
_cell.angle_alpha   90.00
_cell.angle_beta   90.00
_cell.angle_gamma   90.00
#
_symmetry.space_group_name_H-M   'P 1'
#
loop_
_entity.id
_entity.type
_entity.pdbx_description
1 polymer ?
#
loop_
_entity_poly.entity_id
_entity_poly.type
_entity_poly.pdbx_seq_one_letter_code
_entity_poly.pdbx_strand_id
1 'polypeptide(L)' 'MIQEEFDNLEEFNREDTENVLPLGWLILFIGLIVFGIYYVYAYTPAFSGWSQEKQLEEVMKDVK' A
#
# COMPACT_ATOMS: atom_id res chain seq x y z
N MET A 1 -7.02 8.83 36.31
CA MET A 1 -6.45 7.56 35.78
C MET A 1 -6.66 7.49 34.28
N ILE A 2 -7.71 6.87 33.71
CA ILE A 2 -7.87 6.81 32.23
C ILE A 2 -8.11 8.22 31.62
N GLN A 3 -8.91 9.06 32.28
CA GLN A 3 -9.26 10.39 31.78
C GLN A 3 -8.07 11.37 31.75
N GLU A 4 -7.20 11.33 32.77
CA GLU A 4 -5.97 12.14 32.83
C GLU A 4 -4.92 11.73 31.77
N GLU A 5 -4.91 10.47 31.34
CA GLU A 5 -4.05 10.02 30.23
C GLU A 5 -4.55 10.57 28.89
N PHE A 6 -5.87 10.64 28.66
CA PHE A 6 -6.44 11.26 27.46
C PHE A 6 -6.27 12.79 27.46
N ASP A 7 -6.38 13.45 28.61
CA ASP A 7 -6.21 14.90 28.75
C ASP A 7 -4.76 15.37 28.45
N ASN A 8 -3.74 14.51 28.62
CA ASN A 8 -2.34 14.82 28.27
C ASN A 8 -1.97 14.51 26.80
N LEU A 9 -2.89 13.99 25.98
CA LEU A 9 -2.60 13.69 24.57
C LEU A 9 -2.50 14.95 23.71
N GLU A 10 -3.17 16.04 24.10
CA GLU A 10 -3.08 17.33 23.42
C GLU A 10 -1.65 17.89 23.42
N GLU A 11 -0.84 17.62 24.46
CA GLU A 11 0.56 18.04 24.54
C GLU A 11 1.44 17.43 23.43
N PHE A 12 1.06 16.26 22.92
CA PHE A 12 1.77 15.57 21.83
C PHE A 12 1.28 15.98 20.44
N ASN A 13 0.21 16.77 20.35
CA ASN A 13 -0.38 17.17 19.09
C ASN A 13 0.33 18.41 18.54
N ARG A 14 0.58 18.43 17.23
CA ARG A 14 1.32 19.51 16.57
C ARG A 14 0.34 20.34 15.74
N GLU A 15 -0.15 21.44 16.33
CA GLU A 15 -1.24 22.27 15.77
C GLU A 15 -0.99 22.73 14.33
N ASP A 16 0.28 22.99 13.97
CA ASP A 16 0.70 23.43 12.62
C ASP A 16 0.48 22.38 11.52
N THR A 17 0.26 21.12 11.90
CA THR A 17 0.07 19.99 10.97
C THR A 17 -1.21 19.20 11.21
N GLU A 18 -2.05 19.62 12.15
CA GLU A 18 -3.25 18.90 12.58
C GLU A 18 -4.22 18.59 11.41
N ASN A 19 -4.32 19.52 10.46
CA ASN A 19 -5.24 19.42 9.31
C ASN A 19 -4.54 19.08 7.99
N VAL A 20 -3.26 18.71 8.01
CA VAL A 20 -2.46 18.48 6.80
C VAL A 20 -1.90 17.06 6.79
N LEU A 21 -2.20 16.31 5.73
CA LEU A 21 -1.57 15.01 5.53
C LEU A 21 -0.08 15.19 5.24
N PRO A 22 0.82 14.44 5.91
CA PRO A 22 2.23 14.52 5.58
C PRO A 22 2.46 14.12 4.12
N LEU A 23 3.29 14.90 3.42
CA LEU A 23 3.49 14.72 1.97
C LEU A 23 3.93 13.29 1.60
N GLY A 24 4.80 12.67 2.41
CA GLY A 24 5.23 11.29 2.20
C GLY A 24 4.07 10.28 2.27
N TRP A 25 3.11 10.50 3.17
CA TRP A 25 1.91 9.66 3.27
C TRP A 25 1.00 9.83 2.07
N LEU A 26 0.84 11.06 1.57
CA LEU A 26 0.06 11.32 0.37
C LEU A 26 0.69 10.65 -0.87
N ILE A 27 2.01 10.75 -1.03
CA ILE A 27 2.74 10.10 -2.12
C ILE A 27 2.59 8.58 -2.03
N LEU A 28 2.76 8.00 -0.84
CA LEU A 28 2.57 6.56 -0.63
C LEU A 28 1.14 6.13 -0.99
N PHE A 29 0.14 6.89 -0.53
CA PHE A 29 -1.27 6.60 -0.81
C PHE A 29 -1.56 6.56 -2.32
N ILE A 30 -1.12 7.58 -3.05
CA ILE A 30 -1.29 7.64 -4.51
C ILE A 30 -0.48 6.51 -5.18
N GLY A 31 0.74 6.26 -4.72
CA GLY A 31 1.58 5.18 -5.22
C GLY A 31 0.93 3.81 -5.08
N LEU A 32 0.28 3.53 -3.93
CA LEU A 32 -0.46 2.29 -3.71
C LEU A 32 -1.69 2.17 -4.61
N ILE A 33 -2.39 3.27 -4.90
CA ILE A 33 -3.51 3.26 -5.85
C ILE A 33 -3.01 2.90 -7.26
N VAL A 34 -1.98 3.60 -7.74
CA VAL A 34 -1.41 3.35 -9.07
C VAL A 34 -0.86 1.92 -9.16
N PHE A 35 -0.14 1.47 -8.13
CA PHE A 35 0.35 0.11 -8.03
C PHE A 35 -0.79 -0.92 -8.01
N GLY A 36 -1.86 -0.66 -7.26
CA GLY A 36 -3.03 -1.53 -7.22
C GLY A 36 -3.71 -1.68 -8.58
N ILE A 37 -3.89 -0.58 -9.30
CA ILE A 37 -4.43 -0.60 -10.68
C ILE A 37 -3.51 -1.40 -11.60
N TYR A 38 -2.20 -1.14 -11.56
CA TYR A 38 -1.22 -1.89 -12.34
C TYR A 38 -1.26 -3.39 -12.00
N TYR A 39 -1.30 -3.73 -10.72
CA TYR A 39 -1.31 -5.11 -10.25
C TYR A 39 -2.55 -5.86 -10.72
N VAL A 40 -3.73 -5.24 -10.59
CA VAL A 40 -4.98 -5.83 -11.09
C VAL A 40 -4.89 -6.05 -12.59
N TYR A 41 -4.40 -5.08 -13.36
CA TYR A 41 -4.25 -5.24 -14.81
C TYR A 41 -3.25 -6.37 -15.16
N ALA A 42 -2.09 -6.40 -14.52
CA ALA A 42 -1.01 -7.33 -14.82
C ALA A 42 -1.30 -8.76 -14.38
N TYR A 43 -2.00 -8.96 -13.27
CA TYR A 43 -2.19 -10.28 -12.64
C TYR A 43 -3.62 -10.80 -12.72
N THR A 44 -4.53 -10.10 -13.39
CA THR A 44 -5.85 -10.67 -13.75
C THR A 44 -5.73 -11.46 -15.06
N PRO A 45 -6.05 -12.77 -15.07
CA PRO A 45 -5.90 -13.61 -16.27
C PRO A 45 -6.63 -13.07 -17.50
N ALA A 46 -7.78 -12.44 -17.30
CA ALA A 46 -8.60 -11.87 -18.38
C ALA A 46 -7.94 -10.68 -19.10
N PHE A 47 -7.00 -9.98 -18.47
CA PHE A 47 -6.36 -8.80 -19.04
C PHE A 47 -4.99 -9.10 -19.64
N SER A 48 -4.15 -9.85 -18.94
CA SER A 48 -2.75 -10.09 -19.32
C SER A 48 -2.46 -11.51 -19.81
N GLY A 49 -3.42 -12.43 -19.67
CA GLY A 49 -3.19 -13.86 -19.90
C GLY A 49 -2.28 -14.52 -18.85
N TRP A 50 -1.98 -13.81 -17.75
CA TRP A 50 -1.21 -14.32 -16.62
C TRP A 50 -1.95 -15.45 -15.89
N SER A 51 -1.20 -16.43 -15.40
CA SER A 51 -1.71 -17.53 -14.57
C SER A 51 -0.56 -18.13 -13.76
N GLN A 52 -0.86 -18.65 -12.58
CA GLN A 52 0.15 -19.23 -11.70
C GLN A 52 0.86 -20.44 -12.33
N GLU A 53 0.13 -21.26 -13.08
CA GLU A 53 0.63 -22.48 -13.73
C GLU A 53 1.68 -22.16 -14.80
N LYS A 54 1.40 -21.17 -15.66
CA LYS A 54 2.38 -20.72 -16.68
C LYS A 54 3.66 -20.20 -16.05
N GLN A 55 3.54 -19.41 -14.98
CA GLN A 55 4.70 -18.86 -14.29
C GLN A 55 5.52 -19.96 -13.61
N LEU A 56 4.86 -20.97 -13.04
CA LEU A 56 5.54 -22.16 -12.51
C LEU A 56 6.27 -22.94 -13.61
N GLU A 57 5.62 -23.17 -14.75
CA GLU A 57 6.21 -23.89 -15.88
C GLU A 57 7.47 -23.18 -16.41
N GLU A 58 7.45 -21.85 -16.51
CA GLU A 58 8.58 -21.04 -16.93
C GLU A 58 9.76 -21.17 -15.97
N VAL A 59 9.52 -21.00 -14.66
CA VAL A 59 10.57 -21.18 -13.63
C VAL A 59 11.15 -22.60 -13.66
N MET A 60 10.32 -23.63 -13.90
CA MET A 60 10.80 -25.02 -13.98
C MET A 60 11.62 -25.33 -15.24
N LYS A 61 11.46 -24.56 -16.32
CA LYS A 61 12.28 -24.70 -17.54
C LYS A 61 13.70 -24.20 -17.30
N ASP A 62 13.85 -23.11 -16.55
CA ASP A 62 15.15 -22.49 -16.28
C ASP A 62 15.99 -23.29 -15.26
N VAL A 63 15.38 -24.22 -14.52
CA VAL A 63 16.04 -25.07 -13.51
C VAL A 63 16.56 -26.39 -14.10
N LYS A 64 16.22 -26.74 -15.35
CA LYS A 64 16.70 -27.95 -16.04
C LYS A 64 18.02 -27.73 -16.76
#